data_AF-A0A3N5P1W7-F1
#
_entry.id   AF-A0A3N5P1W7-F1
#
_cell.length_a   1.000
_cell.length_b   1.000
_cell.length_c   1.000
_cell.angle_alpha   90.00
_cell.angle_beta   90.00
_cell.angle_gamma   90.00
#
_symmetry.space_group_name_H-M   'P 1'
#
loop_
_entity.id
_entity.type
_entity.pdbx_description
1 polymer ?
#
loop_
_entity_poly.entity_id
_entity_poly.type
_entity_poly.pdbx_seq_one_letter_code
_entity_poly.pdbx_strand_id
1 'polypeptide(L)' 'VYLLGLVKKQEAKDAVELARTTEGAKKVVTVFEYLD' A
#
# COMPACT_ATOMS: atom_id res chain seq x y z
N VAL A 1 1.26 7.08 -6.75
CA VAL A 1 2.19 6.38 -5.86
C VAL A 1 2.08 4.89 -6.12
N TYR A 2 3.23 4.20 -6.18
CA TYR A 2 3.29 2.75 -6.30
C TYR A 2 3.80 2.19 -4.97
N LEU A 3 3.05 1.27 -4.38
CA LEU A 3 3.45 0.53 -3.19
C LEU A 3 3.81 -0.89 -3.60
N LEU A 4 5.06 -1.29 -3.36
CA LEU A 4 5.62 -2.56 -3.79
C LEU A 4 6.34 -3.22 -2.60
N GLY A 5 6.22 -4.54 -2.44
CA GLY A 5 7.04 -5.28 -1.47
C GLY A 5 6.42 -6.56 -0.93
N LEU A 6 7.24 -7.31 -0.19
CA LEU A 6 6.84 -8.45 0.62
C LEU A 6 6.39 -7.95 2.00
N VAL A 7 5.12 -8.15 2.33
CA VAL A 7 4.50 -7.58 3.53
C VAL A 7 3.49 -8.53 4.13
N LYS A 8 3.14 -8.38 5.41
CA LYS A 8 1.97 -9.05 5.97
C LYS A 8 0.69 -8.36 5.50
N LYS A 9 -0.42 -9.10 5.51
CA LYS A 9 -1.74 -8.57 5.09
C LYS A 9 -2.15 -7.28 5.81
N GLN A 10 -1.84 -7.19 7.11
CA GLN A 10 -2.15 -6.00 7.90
C GLN A 10 -1.32 -4.80 7.45
N GLU A 11 -0.01 -4.98 7.26
CA GLU A 11 0.91 -3.92 6.85
C GLU A 11 0.55 -3.36 5.46
N ALA A 12 0.15 -4.24 4.53
CA ALA A 12 -0.34 -3.83 3.22
C ALA A 12 -1.59 -2.93 3.33
N LYS A 13 -2.54 -3.29 4.20
CA LYS A 13 -3.76 -2.52 4.41
C LYS A 13 -3.43 -1.13 4.96
N ASP A 14 -2.57 -1.09 5.98
CA ASP A 14 -2.18 0.16 6.63
C ASP A 14 -1.44 1.09 5.65
N ALA A 15 -0.52 0.53 4.85
CA ALA A 15 0.22 1.29 3.83
C ALA A 15 -0.70 1.85 2.73
N VAL A 16 -1.69 1.07 2.28
CA VAL A 16 -2.69 1.51 1.29
C VAL A 16 -3.52 2.66 1.84
N GLU A 17 -3.99 2.55 3.08
CA GLU A 17 -4.82 3.56 3.73
C GLU A 17 -4.07 4.89 3.87
N LEU A 18 -2.81 4.82 4.32
CA LEU A 18 -1.96 5.99 4.44
C LEU A 18 -1.70 6.66 3.08
N ALA A 19 -1.40 5.87 2.04
CA ALA A 19 -1.12 6.40 0.71
C ALA A 19 -2.36 7.00 0.03
N ARG A 20 -3.57 6.51 0.35
CA ARG A 20 -4.84 7.04 -0.19
C ARG A 20 -5.28 8.33 0.48
N THR A 21 -4.95 8.52 1.76
CA THR A 21 -5.33 9.72 2.52
C THR A 21 -4.32 10.86 2.37
N THR A 22 -3.15 10.59 1.80
CA THR A 22 -2.13 11.60 1.52
C THR A 22 -2.60 12.58 0.45
N GLU A 23 -2.65 13.87 0.78
CA GLU A 23 -3.05 14.93 -0.14
C GLU A 23 -2.13 14.95 -1.38
N GLY A 24 -2.74 15.05 -2.58
CA GLY A 24 -2.02 15.00 -3.85
C GLY A 24 -1.80 13.60 -4.42
N ALA A 25 -2.13 12.52 -3.70
CA ALA A 25 -2.07 11.16 -4.22
C ALA A 25 -3.21 10.88 -5.23
N LYS A 26 -2.99 11.19 -6.52
CA LYS A 26 -4.01 11.01 -7.57
C LYS A 26 -4.35 9.55 -7.88
N LYS A 27 -3.40 8.63 -7.70
CA LYS A 27 -3.57 7.19 -7.95
C LYS A 27 -2.63 6.40 -7.05
N VAL A 28 -3.17 5.40 -6.37
CA VAL A 28 -2.40 4.44 -5.56
C VAL A 28 -2.47 3.09 -6.26
N VAL A 29 -1.32 2.58 -6.69
CA VAL A 29 -1.19 1.25 -7.30
C VAL A 29 -0.39 0.40 -6.34
N THR A 30 -0.88 -0.80 -6.04
CA THR A 30 -0.29 -1.68 -5.04
C THR A 30 0.03 -3.03 -5.64
N VAL A 31 1.25 -3.50 -5.43
CA VAL A 31 1.70 -4.84 -5.79
C VAL A 31 2.43 -5.41 -4.58
N PHE A 32 1.72 -6.24 -3.83
CA PHE A 32 2.26 -6.87 -2.64
C PHE A 32 2.35 -8.37 -2.85
N GLU A 33 3.43 -8.95 -2.35
CA GLU A 33 3.50 -10.37 -2.07
C GLU A 33 3.30 -10.56 -0.56
N TYR A 34 2.45 -11.50 -0.17
CA TYR A 34 2.12 -11.67 1.24
C TYR A 34 3.04 -12.68 1.91
N LEU A 35 3.70 -12.24 2.97
CA LEU A 35 4.30 -13.13 3.95
C LEU A 35 3.13 -13.65 4.80
N ASP A 36 2.81 -14.94 4.68
CA ASP A 36 1.77 -15.60 5.49
C ASP A 36 2.06 -15.45 7.00
#